data_AF-A0A922LQY6-F1
#
_entry.id   AF-A0A922LQY6-F1
#
_cell.length_a   1.000
_cell.length_b   1.000
_cell.length_c   1.000
_cell.angle_alpha   90.00
_cell.angle_beta   90.00
_cell.angle_gamma   90.00
#
_symmetry.space_group_name_H-M   'P 1'
#
loop_
_entity.id
_entity.type
_entity.pdbx_description
1 polymer ?
#
loop_
_entity_poly.entity_id
_entity_poly.type
_entity_poly.pdbx_seq_one_letter_code
_entity_poly.pdbx_strand_id
1 'polypeptide(L)'
;MEQPKFLTGWTPVVRTFVNSNRAVKALWALFATCMVIALVSSVSVVIHKYLTYVTVVRLDQRGPKDGVPPPAVTICLNEHQTKYLHSEYYKTDSKLNIVQGATKSCHLKSGIIWDSRVDAISKFYNYTKHFQVTFRTEPPGCYSLNVMEQVPWPPDSICTTFQLVQVGLLNTTFWKIFHTDVRLTEVNQTLLGRPLIITHETNSFPFDNYGRYLYEYMNPGSLLNVFYSKSITKRLNTRRNPCTSKPINLLGNSFDYDQITCQWHTVCARYNKECNCTCPLELLRLRLDREIKSRASNKSFFLNTDHNRQQYRSKNYCPPNCQLDYRIAFVNNSICPLACRTVTYKKLNE
;
A
#
# COMPACT_ATOMS: atom_id res chain seq x y z
N MET A 1 -23.98 -11.87 -47.62
CA MET A 1 -23.62 -10.45 -47.45
C MET A 1 -24.91 -9.65 -47.62
N GLU A 2 -25.63 -9.39 -46.53
CA GLU A 2 -26.80 -8.53 -46.56
C GLU A 2 -26.40 -7.11 -46.13
N GLN A 3 -26.60 -6.15 -47.02
CA GLN A 3 -26.42 -4.73 -46.70
C GLN A 3 -27.55 -4.27 -45.75
N PRO A 4 -27.23 -3.54 -44.68
CA PRO A 4 -28.25 -3.02 -43.78
C PRO A 4 -29.04 -1.89 -44.47
N LYS A 5 -30.35 -2.07 -44.61
CA LYS A 5 -31.32 -1.08 -45.11
C LYS A 5 -31.46 0.10 -44.14
N PHE A 6 -30.51 1.04 -44.17
CA PHE A 6 -30.56 2.29 -43.38
C PHE A 6 -31.34 3.43 -44.06
N LEU A 7 -32.03 3.19 -45.18
CA LEU A 7 -32.64 4.25 -46.02
C LEU A 7 -34.17 4.41 -45.91
N THR A 8 -34.81 3.98 -44.81
CA THR A 8 -36.26 4.17 -44.61
C THR A 8 -36.64 5.45 -43.85
N GLY A 9 -35.69 6.14 -43.22
CA GLY A 9 -35.96 7.31 -42.36
C GLY A 9 -36.42 8.59 -43.06
N TRP A 10 -36.21 8.71 -44.38
CA TRP A 10 -36.50 9.95 -45.15
C TRP A 10 -37.84 9.94 -45.88
N THR A 11 -38.56 8.82 -45.86
CA THR A 11 -39.86 8.65 -46.54
C THR A 11 -40.95 9.67 -46.16
N PRO A 12 -41.05 10.19 -44.90
CA PRO A 12 -42.04 11.21 -44.54
C PRO A 12 -41.74 12.57 -45.17
N VAL A 13 -40.46 12.96 -45.20
CA VAL A 13 -39.98 14.25 -45.71
C VAL A 13 -40.11 14.31 -47.23
N VAL A 14 -39.80 13.23 -47.93
CA VAL A 14 -39.97 13.18 -49.39
C VAL A 14 -41.46 13.24 -49.77
N ARG A 15 -42.35 12.58 -49.01
CA ARG A 15 -43.80 12.60 -49.27
C ARG A 15 -44.47 13.94 -48.97
N THR A 16 -43.90 14.77 -48.08
CA THR A 16 -44.39 16.14 -47.87
C THR A 16 -44.18 17.07 -49.07
N PHE A 17 -43.11 16.88 -49.86
CA PHE A 17 -42.83 17.74 -51.02
C PHE A 17 -43.51 17.23 -52.31
N VAL A 18 -43.71 15.92 -52.45
CA VAL A 18 -44.17 15.31 -53.72
C VAL A 18 -45.70 15.26 -53.87
N ASN A 19 -46.48 15.30 -52.78
CA ASN A 19 -47.93 15.07 -52.88
C ASN A 19 -48.75 16.34 -53.21
N SER A 20 -49.76 16.26 -54.08
CA SER A 20 -50.56 17.42 -54.52
C SER A 20 -51.59 17.88 -53.47
N ASN A 21 -52.13 16.96 -52.68
CA ASN A 21 -53.20 17.23 -51.73
C ASN A 21 -52.70 17.91 -50.43
N ARG A 22 -53.21 19.11 -50.12
CA ARG A 22 -52.84 19.91 -48.93
C ARG A 22 -53.08 19.16 -47.60
N ALA A 23 -54.17 18.39 -47.49
CA ALA A 23 -54.49 17.66 -46.25
C ALA A 23 -53.48 16.54 -45.98
N VAL A 24 -53.04 15.85 -47.05
CA VAL A 24 -52.05 14.77 -46.95
C VAL A 24 -50.67 15.34 -46.64
N LYS A 25 -50.30 16.50 -47.19
CA LYS A 25 -49.07 17.23 -46.84
C LYS A 25 -49.04 17.63 -45.36
N ALA A 26 -50.14 18.17 -44.83
CA ALA A 26 -50.23 18.54 -43.42
C ALA A 26 -50.07 17.33 -42.48
N LEU A 27 -50.67 16.19 -42.84
CA LEU A 27 -50.58 14.96 -42.07
C LEU A 27 -49.14 14.39 -42.05
N TRP A 28 -48.46 14.35 -43.20
CA TRP A 28 -47.04 13.93 -43.25
C TRP A 28 -46.10 14.91 -42.55
N ALA A 29 -46.38 16.22 -42.61
CA ALA A 29 -45.63 17.24 -41.88
C ALA A 29 -45.76 17.04 -40.36
N LEU A 30 -46.97 16.77 -39.85
CA LEU A 30 -47.21 16.48 -38.45
C LEU A 30 -46.45 15.21 -38.00
N PHE A 31 -46.49 14.14 -38.79
CA PHE A 31 -45.70 12.93 -38.51
C PHE A 31 -44.19 13.20 -38.50
N ALA A 32 -43.68 14.00 -39.44
CA ALA A 32 -42.28 14.39 -39.47
C ALA A 32 -41.89 15.21 -38.24
N THR A 33 -42.70 16.20 -37.85
CA THR A 33 -42.48 17.00 -36.64
C THR A 33 -42.50 16.15 -35.37
N CYS A 34 -43.47 15.24 -35.23
CA CYS A 34 -43.52 14.32 -34.08
C CYS A 34 -42.29 13.40 -34.03
N MET A 35 -41.83 12.87 -35.17
CA MET A 35 -40.60 12.07 -35.23
C MET A 35 -39.36 12.88 -34.86
N VAL A 36 -39.27 14.14 -35.30
CA VAL A 36 -38.15 15.03 -34.92
C VAL A 36 -38.19 15.33 -33.42
N ILE A 37 -39.35 15.61 -32.83
CA ILE A 37 -39.48 15.85 -31.38
C ILE A 37 -39.11 14.58 -30.58
N ALA A 38 -39.53 13.40 -31.03
CA ALA A 38 -39.15 12.12 -30.42
C ALA A 38 -37.64 11.86 -30.52
N LEU A 39 -37.03 12.20 -31.66
CA LEU A 39 -35.59 12.09 -31.85
C LEU A 39 -34.84 13.05 -30.92
N VAL A 40 -35.21 14.34 -30.90
CA VAL A 40 -34.56 15.35 -30.05
C VAL A 40 -34.70 14.97 -28.57
N SER A 41 -35.90 14.58 -28.12
CA SER A 41 -36.12 14.18 -26.72
C SER A 41 -35.33 12.92 -26.35
N SER A 42 -35.28 11.89 -27.21
CA SER A 42 -34.47 10.69 -26.95
C SER A 42 -32.97 11.01 -26.89
N VAL A 43 -32.46 11.83 -27.80
CA VAL A 43 -31.07 12.30 -27.80
C VAL A 43 -30.77 13.12 -26.55
N SER A 44 -31.65 14.06 -26.16
CA SER A 44 -31.48 14.85 -24.94
C SER A 44 -31.41 13.98 -23.68
N VAL A 45 -32.25 12.94 -23.58
CA VAL A 45 -32.23 11.99 -22.45
C VAL A 45 -30.92 11.20 -22.43
N VAL A 46 -30.45 10.71 -23.58
CA VAL A 46 -29.19 9.98 -23.70
C VAL A 46 -28.00 10.87 -23.31
N ILE A 47 -27.95 12.11 -23.81
CA ILE A 47 -26.91 13.08 -23.47
C ILE A 47 -26.94 13.38 -21.98
N HIS A 48 -28.13 13.62 -21.40
CA HIS A 48 -28.25 13.89 -19.96
C HIS A 48 -27.75 12.71 -19.13
N LYS A 49 -28.17 11.47 -19.45
CA LYS A 49 -27.66 10.27 -18.78
C LYS A 49 -26.14 10.12 -18.93
N TYR A 50 -25.60 10.38 -20.11
CA TYR A 50 -24.15 10.34 -20.35
C TYR A 50 -23.40 11.35 -19.46
N LEU A 51 -23.90 12.59 -19.36
CA LEU A 51 -23.32 13.65 -18.54
C LEU A 51 -23.50 13.44 -17.03
N THR A 52 -24.43 12.59 -16.59
CA THR A 52 -24.57 12.24 -15.17
C THR A 52 -23.51 11.26 -14.67
N TYR A 53 -22.69 10.67 -15.56
CA TYR A 53 -21.60 9.73 -15.22
C TYR A 53 -22.05 8.59 -14.28
N VAL A 54 -23.19 7.96 -14.59
CA VAL A 54 -23.68 6.81 -13.81
C VAL A 54 -22.71 5.64 -13.98
N THR A 55 -22.21 5.11 -12.86
CA THR A 55 -21.31 3.95 -12.82
C THR A 55 -22.06 2.72 -12.34
N VAL A 56 -21.85 1.57 -12.98
CA VAL A 56 -22.36 0.26 -12.54
C VAL A 56 -21.24 -0.52 -11.86
N VAL A 57 -21.53 -1.13 -10.72
CA VAL A 57 -20.59 -2.01 -10.02
C VAL A 57 -20.73 -3.42 -10.56
N ARG A 58 -19.62 -3.99 -11.02
CA ARG A 58 -19.55 -5.40 -11.43
C ARG A 58 -18.84 -6.20 -10.33
N LEU A 59 -19.52 -7.21 -9.81
CA LEU A 59 -18.96 -8.17 -8.86
C LEU A 59 -18.63 -9.46 -9.61
N ASP A 60 -17.35 -9.81 -9.64
CA ASP A 60 -16.88 -11.09 -10.16
C ASP A 60 -16.30 -11.88 -8.97
N GLN A 61 -16.93 -12.98 -8.59
CA GLN A 61 -16.29 -13.97 -7.74
C GLN A 61 -15.57 -14.96 -8.64
N ARG A 62 -14.25 -15.02 -8.51
CA ARG A 62 -13.43 -15.98 -9.23
C ARG A 62 -12.99 -17.04 -8.25
N GLY A 63 -13.11 -18.30 -8.63
CA GLY A 63 -12.49 -19.40 -7.91
C GLY A 63 -10.98 -19.21 -7.82
N PRO A 64 -10.30 -20.09 -7.08
CA PRO A 64 -8.85 -20.05 -6.96
C PRO A 64 -8.21 -20.07 -8.36
N LYS A 65 -7.32 -19.11 -8.63
CA LYS A 65 -6.64 -18.97 -9.92
C LYS A 65 -5.18 -19.36 -9.77
N ASP A 66 -4.70 -20.17 -10.70
CA ASP A 66 -3.29 -20.48 -10.83
C ASP A 66 -2.47 -19.22 -11.11
N GLY A 67 -1.25 -19.17 -10.57
CA GLY A 67 -0.29 -18.08 -10.81
C GLY A 67 -0.55 -16.76 -10.07
N VAL A 68 -1.50 -16.70 -9.13
CA VAL A 68 -1.61 -15.52 -8.24
C VAL A 68 -0.54 -15.63 -7.14
N PRO A 69 0.46 -14.74 -7.07
CA PRO A 69 1.50 -14.83 -6.06
C PRO A 69 0.91 -14.61 -4.65
N PRO A 70 1.55 -15.20 -3.62
CA PRO A 70 1.16 -14.97 -2.23
C PRO A 70 1.33 -13.48 -1.88
N PRO A 71 0.63 -13.00 -0.85
CA PRO A 71 0.85 -11.67 -0.31
C PRO A 71 2.29 -11.48 0.15
N ALA A 72 2.71 -10.22 0.21
CA ALA A 72 3.92 -9.82 0.92
C ALA A 72 3.71 -10.00 2.43
N VAL A 73 4.77 -10.39 3.13
CA VAL A 73 4.76 -10.58 4.58
C VAL A 73 5.79 -9.67 5.22
N THR A 74 5.35 -8.75 6.06
CA THR A 74 6.22 -7.93 6.91
C THR A 74 6.25 -8.49 8.31
N ILE A 75 7.46 -8.67 8.83
CA ILE A 75 7.71 -9.22 10.16
C ILE A 75 8.33 -8.13 11.01
N CYS A 76 7.69 -7.82 12.13
CA CYS A 76 8.13 -6.86 13.12
C CYS A 76 8.44 -7.61 14.42
N LEU A 77 9.70 -7.62 14.81
CA LEU A 77 10.16 -8.24 16.05
C LEU A 77 10.28 -7.19 17.16
N ASN A 78 9.99 -7.57 18.41
CA ASN A 78 10.12 -6.67 19.54
C ASN A 78 11.59 -6.27 19.78
N GLU A 79 12.51 -7.17 19.44
CA GLU A 79 13.96 -6.99 19.46
C GLU A 79 14.43 -5.86 18.53
N HIS A 80 13.61 -5.50 17.54
CA HIS A 80 13.90 -4.47 16.54
C HIS A 80 13.19 -3.15 16.85
N GLN A 81 12.62 -3.02 18.05
CA GLN A 81 12.14 -1.73 18.53
C GLN A 81 13.31 -0.78 18.74
N THR A 82 13.11 0.48 18.39
CA THR A 82 14.14 1.51 18.51
C THR A 82 14.60 1.70 19.94
N LYS A 83 13.76 1.42 20.94
CA LYS A 83 14.15 1.43 22.35
C LYS A 83 15.32 0.49 22.70
N TYR A 84 15.56 -0.55 21.88
CA TYR A 84 16.63 -1.52 22.06
C TYR A 84 17.83 -1.30 21.13
N LEU A 85 17.76 -0.33 20.21
CA LEU A 85 18.85 -0.03 19.28
C LEU A 85 20.06 0.57 20.00
N HIS A 86 21.26 0.19 19.56
CA HIS A 86 22.48 0.73 20.12
C HIS A 86 22.71 2.19 19.68
N SER A 87 23.18 3.07 20.56
CA SER A 87 23.45 4.49 20.23
C SER A 87 24.40 4.69 19.05
N GLU A 88 25.32 3.77 18.82
CA GLU A 88 26.34 3.90 17.77
C GLU A 88 25.74 3.80 16.37
N TYR A 89 24.63 3.07 16.20
CA TYR A 89 23.91 3.01 14.95
C TYR A 89 23.47 4.41 14.49
N TYR A 90 22.94 5.22 15.40
CA TYR A 90 22.48 6.58 15.08
C TYR A 90 23.61 7.60 14.83
N LYS A 91 24.80 7.33 15.34
CA LYS A 91 25.99 8.16 15.06
C LYS A 91 26.52 7.91 13.65
N THR A 92 26.43 6.67 13.19
CA THR A 92 27.03 6.22 11.92
C THR A 92 26.05 6.32 10.75
N ASP A 93 24.74 6.17 11.00
CA ASP A 93 23.73 6.25 9.95
C ASP A 93 22.88 7.53 10.08
N SER A 94 23.04 8.40 9.08
CA SER A 94 22.37 9.70 9.05
C SER A 94 21.05 9.70 8.28
N LYS A 95 20.65 8.59 7.63
CA LYS A 95 19.39 8.51 6.87
C LYS A 95 18.77 7.11 6.98
N LEU A 96 17.67 7.02 7.72
CA LEU A 96 16.81 5.82 7.78
C LEU A 96 15.97 5.73 6.50
N ASN A 97 16.58 5.27 5.42
CA ASN A 97 15.85 4.85 4.23
C ASN A 97 15.51 3.37 4.33
N ILE A 98 14.40 2.98 3.69
CA ILE A 98 14.14 1.57 3.45
C ILE A 98 15.23 1.06 2.50
N VAL A 99 15.89 -0.02 2.87
CA VAL A 99 16.99 -0.60 2.09
C VAL A 99 16.45 -1.78 1.29
N GLN A 100 16.72 -1.79 -0.01
CA GLN A 100 16.50 -2.98 -0.82
C GLN A 100 17.54 -4.02 -0.41
N GLY A 101 17.05 -5.12 0.17
CA GLY A 101 17.85 -6.22 0.70
C GLY A 101 18.25 -7.22 -0.38
N ALA A 102 18.84 -8.33 0.07
CA ALA A 102 19.28 -9.38 -0.83
C ALA A 102 18.09 -10.04 -1.55
N THR A 103 18.27 -10.31 -2.85
CA THR A 103 17.36 -11.16 -3.62
C THR A 103 17.89 -12.59 -3.61
N LYS A 104 17.09 -13.55 -3.13
CA LYS A 104 17.44 -14.98 -3.17
C LYS A 104 16.69 -15.69 -4.28
N SER A 105 17.41 -16.44 -5.09
CA SER A 105 16.81 -17.35 -6.06
C SER A 105 16.33 -18.63 -5.39
N CYS A 106 15.42 -19.32 -6.08
CA CYS A 106 14.81 -20.55 -5.64
C CYS A 106 15.83 -21.69 -5.47
N HIS A 107 15.72 -22.42 -4.36
CA HIS A 107 16.29 -23.76 -4.20
C HIS A 107 15.16 -24.77 -3.94
N LEU A 108 14.86 -25.61 -4.93
CA LEU A 108 13.73 -26.56 -4.94
C LEU A 108 13.66 -27.54 -3.76
N LYS A 109 14.77 -27.81 -3.05
CA LYS A 109 14.87 -28.92 -2.09
C LYS A 109 14.56 -28.58 -0.63
N SER A 110 14.64 -27.32 -0.18
CA SER A 110 14.63 -27.00 1.26
C SER A 110 13.77 -25.79 1.67
N GLY A 111 13.12 -25.14 0.71
CA GLY A 111 12.56 -23.80 0.90
C GLY A 111 13.64 -22.72 0.86
N ILE A 112 13.20 -21.47 0.90
CA ILE A 112 14.08 -20.30 0.86
C ILE A 112 14.32 -19.84 2.29
N ILE A 113 15.59 -19.72 2.68
CA ILE A 113 16.00 -19.29 4.00
C ILE A 113 16.68 -17.92 3.86
N TRP A 114 16.27 -16.95 4.66
CA TRP A 114 16.93 -15.65 4.80
C TRP A 114 17.38 -15.47 6.25
N ASP A 115 18.67 -15.23 6.46
CA ASP A 115 19.31 -15.03 7.76
C ASP A 115 19.91 -13.63 7.84
N SER A 116 19.45 -12.84 8.80
CA SER A 116 19.93 -11.47 9.02
C SER A 116 21.43 -11.35 9.34
N ARG A 117 22.14 -12.44 9.70
CA ARG A 117 23.60 -12.42 9.92
C ARG A 117 24.40 -12.43 8.63
N VAL A 118 23.87 -13.10 7.61
CA VAL A 118 24.62 -13.45 6.41
C VAL A 118 24.05 -12.75 5.18
N ASP A 119 22.73 -12.60 5.14
CA ASP A 119 22.00 -12.14 3.97
C ASP A 119 21.54 -10.68 4.06
N ALA A 120 21.57 -10.09 5.26
CA ALA A 120 21.14 -8.70 5.41
C ALA A 120 22.16 -7.73 4.82
N ILE A 121 21.66 -6.76 4.06
CA ILE A 121 22.49 -5.68 3.49
C ILE A 121 22.58 -4.51 4.47
N SER A 122 21.54 -4.28 5.25
CA SER A 122 21.46 -3.19 6.21
C SER A 122 22.38 -3.44 7.42
N LYS A 123 23.13 -2.40 7.78
CA LYS A 123 23.91 -2.34 9.02
C LYS A 123 23.04 -2.37 10.28
N PHE A 124 21.73 -2.14 10.16
CA PHE A 124 20.78 -2.19 11.27
C PHE A 124 20.87 -3.51 12.07
N TYR A 125 21.03 -4.63 11.38
CA TYR A 125 21.07 -5.94 12.02
C TYR A 125 22.36 -6.19 12.80
N ASN A 126 23.43 -5.44 12.54
CA ASN A 126 24.67 -5.53 13.35
C ASN A 126 24.50 -4.97 14.76
N TYR A 127 23.48 -4.14 14.98
CA TYR A 127 23.21 -3.48 16.26
C TYR A 127 21.95 -4.00 16.95
N THR A 128 21.34 -5.06 16.41
CA THR A 128 20.09 -5.63 16.91
C THR A 128 20.18 -7.16 16.95
N LYS A 129 19.16 -7.83 17.48
CA LYS A 129 19.14 -9.29 17.50
C LYS A 129 18.91 -9.85 16.10
N HIS A 130 19.73 -10.82 15.77
CA HIS A 130 19.65 -11.51 14.49
C HIS A 130 18.55 -12.58 14.50
N PHE A 131 17.78 -12.63 13.43
CA PHE A 131 16.74 -13.61 13.19
C PHE A 131 16.87 -14.23 11.79
N GLN A 132 16.18 -15.35 11.61
CA GLN A 132 16.13 -16.10 10.38
C GLN A 132 14.68 -16.44 10.05
N VAL A 133 14.35 -16.35 8.76
CA VAL A 133 13.03 -16.64 8.22
C VAL A 133 13.14 -17.75 7.20
N THR A 134 12.29 -18.76 7.31
CA THR A 134 12.19 -19.86 6.34
C THR A 134 10.84 -19.85 5.66
N PHE A 135 10.85 -19.86 4.34
CA PHE A 135 9.67 -19.85 3.49
C PHE A 135 9.50 -21.18 2.78
N ARG A 136 8.30 -21.77 2.90
CA ARG A 136 7.92 -23.04 2.24
C ARG A 136 6.51 -22.93 1.66
N THR A 137 6.22 -23.75 0.67
CA THR A 137 4.94 -23.76 -0.05
C THR A 137 4.45 -25.18 -0.21
N GLU A 138 3.14 -25.34 -0.18
CA GLU A 138 2.46 -26.60 -0.47
C GLU A 138 1.40 -26.36 -1.56
N PRO A 139 1.52 -27.02 -2.74
CA PRO A 139 2.62 -27.90 -3.16
C PRO A 139 3.97 -27.17 -3.32
N PRO A 140 5.12 -27.88 -3.30
CA PRO A 140 6.43 -27.25 -3.43
C PRO A 140 6.58 -26.55 -4.78
N GLY A 141 6.86 -25.24 -4.75
CA GLY A 141 7.14 -24.46 -5.96
C GLY A 141 8.44 -23.67 -5.88
N CYS A 142 8.79 -23.03 -7.00
CA CYS A 142 10.07 -22.36 -7.18
C CYS A 142 9.91 -20.83 -7.26
N TYR A 143 10.52 -20.12 -6.30
CA TYR A 143 10.31 -18.68 -6.10
C TYR A 143 11.60 -17.93 -5.86
N SER A 144 11.63 -16.66 -6.22
CA SER A 144 12.64 -15.73 -5.76
C SER A 144 12.07 -14.93 -4.58
N LEU A 145 12.91 -14.70 -3.59
CA LEU A 145 12.60 -13.88 -2.43
C LEU A 145 13.24 -12.51 -2.61
N ASN A 146 12.42 -11.46 -2.64
CA ASN A 146 12.85 -10.08 -2.57
C ASN A 146 12.62 -9.58 -1.14
N VAL A 147 13.61 -8.90 -0.57
CA VAL A 147 13.56 -8.41 0.81
C VAL A 147 13.67 -6.90 0.84
N MET A 148 12.79 -6.24 1.59
CA MET A 148 12.94 -4.83 1.95
C MET A 148 13.26 -4.75 3.44
N GLU A 149 14.39 -4.15 3.75
CA GLU A 149 14.93 -4.03 5.10
C GLU A 149 14.68 -2.62 5.66
N GLN A 150 14.64 -2.49 6.98
CA GLN A 150 14.41 -1.23 7.69
C GLN A 150 13.07 -0.57 7.36
N VAL A 151 12.00 -1.37 7.25
CA VAL A 151 10.67 -0.86 6.99
C VAL A 151 10.08 -0.34 8.31
N PRO A 152 9.82 0.97 8.44
CA PRO A 152 9.37 1.53 9.71
C PRO A 152 7.91 1.17 10.00
N TRP A 153 7.65 0.80 11.26
CA TRP A 153 6.31 0.57 11.79
C TRP A 153 6.10 1.39 13.08
N PRO A 154 5.17 2.36 13.09
CA PRO A 154 4.89 3.14 14.28
C PRO A 154 4.39 2.27 15.45
N PRO A 155 4.68 2.63 16.72
CA PRO A 155 5.31 3.89 17.12
C PRO A 155 6.85 3.85 17.14
N ASP A 156 7.45 2.67 17.25
CA ASP A 156 8.88 2.50 17.54
C ASP A 156 9.52 1.26 16.91
N SER A 157 8.85 0.53 16.00
CA SER A 157 9.35 -0.74 15.47
C SER A 157 10.01 -0.58 14.10
N ILE A 158 11.05 -1.36 13.85
CA ILE A 158 11.68 -1.50 12.53
C ILE A 158 11.48 -2.94 12.07
N CYS A 159 10.97 -3.12 10.87
CA CYS A 159 10.50 -4.40 10.36
C CYS A 159 11.20 -4.78 9.05
N THR A 160 11.00 -6.02 8.65
CA THR A 160 11.53 -6.57 7.39
C THR A 160 10.38 -7.12 6.56
N THR A 161 10.27 -6.68 5.31
CA THR A 161 9.25 -7.15 4.37
C THR A 161 9.82 -8.16 3.41
N PHE A 162 9.12 -9.28 3.26
CA PHE A 162 9.47 -10.39 2.39
C PHE A 162 8.42 -10.52 1.29
N GLN A 163 8.88 -10.53 0.05
CA GLN A 163 8.05 -10.69 -1.14
C GLN A 163 8.52 -11.88 -1.95
N LEU A 164 7.62 -12.83 -2.15
CA LEU A 164 7.86 -13.95 -3.03
C LEU A 164 7.41 -13.61 -4.43
N VAL A 165 8.31 -13.80 -5.39
CA VAL A 165 8.08 -13.60 -6.81
C VAL A 165 8.25 -14.95 -7.50
N GLN A 166 7.34 -15.28 -8.40
CA GLN A 166 7.41 -16.53 -9.15
C GLN A 166 8.51 -16.47 -10.21
N VAL A 167 9.35 -17.51 -10.27
CA VAL A 167 10.43 -17.61 -11.25
C VAL A 167 10.02 -18.59 -12.35
N GLY A 168 9.70 -18.05 -13.54
CA GLY A 168 9.59 -18.81 -14.79
C GLY A 168 8.23 -19.47 -15.10
N LEU A 169 8.16 -19.99 -16.34
CA LEU A 169 7.01 -20.60 -17.03
C LEU A 169 6.58 -21.99 -16.53
N LEU A 170 7.16 -22.49 -15.44
CA LEU A 170 6.73 -23.77 -14.88
C LEU A 170 5.26 -23.62 -14.46
N ASN A 171 4.39 -24.43 -15.07
CA ASN A 171 2.98 -24.63 -14.73
C ASN A 171 2.87 -25.08 -13.27
N THR A 172 3.11 -24.16 -12.36
CA THR A 172 3.02 -24.39 -10.92
C THR A 172 1.56 -24.18 -10.57
N THR A 173 0.90 -25.32 -10.48
CA THR A 173 -0.46 -25.48 -10.01
C THR A 173 -0.59 -24.86 -8.62
N PHE A 174 -1.63 -24.04 -8.48
CA PHE A 174 -2.31 -23.63 -7.26
C PHE A 174 -1.53 -23.60 -5.93
N TRP A 175 -1.34 -22.38 -5.40
CA TRP A 175 -0.94 -22.13 -4.02
C TRP A 175 -2.05 -22.54 -3.04
N LYS A 176 -1.86 -23.63 -2.28
CA LYS A 176 -2.79 -23.98 -1.20
C LYS A 176 -2.35 -23.38 0.12
N ILE A 177 -1.07 -23.53 0.46
CA ILE A 177 -0.55 -23.18 1.78
C ILE A 177 0.84 -22.57 1.64
N PHE A 178 1.06 -21.48 2.36
CA PHE A 178 2.33 -20.79 2.47
C PHE A 178 2.77 -20.78 3.93
N HIS A 179 3.96 -21.31 4.21
CA HIS A 179 4.52 -21.41 5.55
C HIS A 179 5.64 -20.39 5.71
N THR A 180 5.58 -19.66 6.82
CA THR A 180 6.63 -18.75 7.27
C THR A 180 7.03 -19.18 8.68
N ASP A 181 8.29 -19.57 8.84
CA ASP A 181 8.88 -19.89 10.15
C ASP A 181 9.88 -18.78 10.50
N VAL A 182 9.79 -18.26 11.73
CA VAL A 182 10.61 -17.15 12.23
C VAL A 182 11.31 -17.61 13.50
N ARG A 183 12.65 -17.57 13.49
CA ARG A 183 13.47 -17.97 14.63
C ARG A 183 14.57 -16.96 14.91
N LEU A 184 14.90 -16.76 16.18
CA LEU A 184 16.13 -16.06 16.55
C LEU A 184 17.33 -16.96 16.21
N THR A 185 18.42 -16.34 15.74
CA THR A 185 19.64 -17.05 15.32
C THR A 185 20.58 -17.36 16.50
N GLU A 186 20.40 -16.66 17.62
CA GLU A 186 21.17 -16.90 18.84
C GLU A 186 20.59 -18.11 19.59
N VAL A 187 21.47 -19.03 19.98
CA VAL A 187 21.09 -20.25 20.69
C VAL A 187 20.56 -19.88 22.08
N ASN A 188 19.50 -20.55 22.53
CA ASN A 188 18.85 -20.36 23.83
C ASN A 188 18.19 -18.99 24.08
N GLN A 189 17.83 -18.25 23.02
CA GLN A 189 17.08 -17.01 23.18
C GLN A 189 15.59 -17.19 22.90
N THR A 190 14.78 -16.64 23.79
CA THR A 190 13.35 -16.50 23.63
C THR A 190 13.03 -15.13 23.07
N LEU A 191 11.97 -15.05 22.26
CA LEU A 191 11.47 -13.79 21.75
C LEU A 191 10.99 -12.92 22.94
N LEU A 192 11.40 -11.66 22.97
CA LEU A 192 11.05 -10.68 24.02
C LEU A 192 9.56 -10.39 24.09
N GLY A 193 8.81 -10.71 23.05
CA GLY A 193 7.35 -10.62 23.03
C GLY A 193 6.76 -11.25 21.80
N ARG A 194 5.53 -10.86 21.47
CA ARG A 194 4.77 -11.39 20.33
C ARG A 194 5.18 -10.67 19.05
N PRO A 195 5.79 -11.35 18.06
CA PRO A 195 6.02 -10.78 16.75
C PRO A 195 4.72 -10.30 16.12
N LEU A 196 4.77 -9.14 15.46
CA LEU A 196 3.68 -8.67 14.60
C LEU A 196 3.97 -9.08 13.16
N ILE A 197 3.01 -9.77 12.56
CA ILE A 197 3.08 -10.21 11.18
C ILE A 197 1.97 -9.51 10.39
N ILE A 198 2.38 -8.82 9.33
CA ILE A 198 1.52 -8.01 8.49
C ILE A 198 1.50 -8.64 7.10
N THR A 199 0.31 -9.07 6.67
CA THR A 199 0.10 -9.63 5.34
C THR A 199 -0.54 -8.60 4.44
N HIS A 200 0.15 -8.19 3.37
CA HIS A 200 -0.25 -7.07 2.52
C HIS A 200 0.03 -7.33 1.03
N GLU A 201 -0.47 -6.48 0.14
CA GLU A 201 -0.23 -6.63 -1.31
C GLU A 201 1.24 -6.37 -1.63
N THR A 202 1.80 -7.07 -2.62
CA THR A 202 3.15 -6.78 -3.11
C THR A 202 3.27 -5.32 -3.58
N ASN A 203 4.47 -4.75 -3.45
CA ASN A 203 4.78 -3.34 -3.73
C ASN A 203 3.94 -2.30 -2.96
N SER A 204 3.17 -2.69 -1.94
CA SER A 204 2.47 -1.75 -1.05
C SER A 204 3.25 -1.50 0.24
N PHE A 205 3.10 -0.31 0.82
CA PHE A 205 3.67 0.00 2.13
C PHE A 205 2.90 -0.79 3.20
N PRO A 206 3.56 -1.50 4.13
CA PRO A 206 2.89 -2.46 5.03
C PRO A 206 2.19 -1.79 6.21
N PHE A 207 1.45 -0.72 5.95
CA PHE A 207 0.70 0.03 6.94
C PHE A 207 -0.62 0.47 6.36
N ASP A 208 -1.71 0.13 7.05
CA ASP A 208 -3.07 0.44 6.65
C ASP A 208 -3.95 0.70 7.86
N ASN A 209 -4.81 1.72 7.74
CA ASN A 209 -5.82 2.05 8.76
C ASN A 209 -7.24 1.65 8.33
N TYR A 210 -7.41 1.08 7.13
CA TYR A 210 -8.70 0.71 6.56
C TYR A 210 -9.00 -0.81 6.62
N GLY A 211 -8.20 -1.58 7.38
CA GLY A 211 -8.42 -3.02 7.56
C GLY A 211 -8.26 -3.85 6.28
N ARG A 212 -7.42 -3.39 5.35
CA ARG A 212 -7.16 -4.06 4.06
C ARG A 212 -6.04 -5.07 4.14
N TYR A 213 -5.21 -5.00 5.17
CA TYR A 213 -4.14 -5.96 5.45
C TYR A 213 -4.53 -6.81 6.66
N LEU A 214 -3.88 -7.97 6.78
CA LEU A 214 -4.06 -8.84 7.94
C LEU A 214 -2.95 -8.54 8.93
N TYR A 215 -3.34 -8.29 10.18
CA TYR A 215 -2.44 -7.99 11.28
C TYR A 215 -2.56 -9.09 12.32
N GLU A 216 -1.49 -9.85 12.52
CA GLU A 216 -1.50 -10.98 13.44
C GLU A 216 -0.34 -10.87 14.42
N TYR A 217 -0.66 -10.93 15.71
CA TYR A 217 0.35 -11.08 16.76
C TYR A 217 0.53 -12.57 17.05
N MET A 218 1.73 -13.10 16.81
CA MET A 218 2.01 -14.51 17.06
C MET A 218 2.59 -14.72 18.46
N ASN A 219 2.17 -15.81 19.12
CA ASN A 219 2.83 -16.26 20.33
C ASN A 219 4.07 -17.11 19.96
N PRO A 220 5.24 -16.86 20.56
CA PRO A 220 6.42 -17.69 20.32
C PRO A 220 6.13 -19.18 20.58
N GLY A 221 6.61 -20.07 19.71
CA GLY A 221 6.40 -21.51 19.82
C GLY A 221 5.00 -22.00 19.44
N SER A 222 4.14 -21.14 18.87
CA SER A 222 2.81 -21.51 18.38
C SER A 222 2.76 -21.53 16.85
N LEU A 223 1.83 -22.32 16.30
CA LEU A 223 1.48 -22.30 14.88
C LEU A 223 0.17 -21.52 14.71
N LEU A 224 0.17 -20.53 13.81
CA LEU A 224 -1.03 -19.77 13.44
C LEU A 224 -1.40 -20.05 11.99
N ASN A 225 -2.60 -20.59 11.78
CA ASN A 225 -3.17 -20.79 10.45
C ASN A 225 -4.10 -19.62 10.11
N VAL A 226 -3.80 -18.92 9.01
CA VAL A 226 -4.60 -17.77 8.54
C VAL A 226 -5.23 -18.13 7.20
N PHE A 227 -6.55 -18.32 7.20
CA PHE A 227 -7.32 -18.45 5.98
C PHE A 227 -7.80 -17.07 5.55
N TYR A 228 -7.53 -16.68 4.31
CA TYR A 228 -7.89 -15.35 3.83
C TYR A 228 -8.54 -15.40 2.45
N SER A 229 -9.33 -14.37 2.18
CA SER A 229 -9.84 -14.05 0.86
C SER A 229 -9.19 -12.76 0.36
N LYS A 230 -8.80 -12.76 -0.92
CA LYS A 230 -8.26 -11.58 -1.60
C LYS A 230 -9.36 -10.94 -2.44
N SER A 231 -9.68 -9.68 -2.18
CA SER A 231 -10.60 -8.88 -2.97
C SER A 231 -9.86 -7.76 -3.70
N ILE A 232 -10.19 -7.57 -4.98
CA ILE A 232 -9.57 -6.54 -5.83
C ILE A 232 -10.68 -5.59 -6.27
N THR A 233 -10.63 -4.36 -5.78
CA THR A 233 -11.54 -3.29 -6.16
C THR A 233 -10.89 -2.43 -7.23
N LYS A 234 -11.57 -2.26 -8.36
CA LYS A 234 -11.17 -1.34 -9.43
C LYS A 234 -12.18 -0.20 -9.51
N ARG A 235 -11.68 1.03 -9.43
CA ARG A 235 -12.46 2.26 -9.54
C ARG A 235 -12.13 2.94 -10.85
N LEU A 236 -13.16 3.46 -11.51
CA LEU A 236 -12.99 4.31 -12.68
C LEU A 236 -12.66 5.73 -12.21
N ASN A 237 -11.64 6.32 -12.81
CA ASN A 237 -11.31 7.71 -12.55
C ASN A 237 -12.37 8.58 -13.24
N THR A 238 -13.25 9.20 -12.46
CA THR A 238 -14.34 10.05 -12.96
C THR A 238 -14.23 11.44 -12.38
N ARG A 239 -14.87 12.44 -13.02
CA ARG A 239 -14.89 13.81 -12.50
C ARG A 239 -15.54 13.92 -11.12
N ARG A 240 -16.56 13.08 -10.84
CA ARG A 240 -17.27 13.07 -9.55
C ARG A 240 -16.49 12.31 -8.47
N ASN A 241 -15.84 11.20 -8.86
CA ASN A 241 -15.06 10.35 -7.96
C ASN A 241 -13.65 10.16 -8.57
N PRO A 242 -12.72 11.10 -8.32
CA PRO A 242 -11.37 10.98 -8.83
C PRO A 242 -10.63 9.85 -8.09
N CYS A 243 -9.82 9.11 -8.85
CA CYS A 243 -8.90 8.14 -8.30
C CYS A 243 -7.53 8.27 -8.97
N THR A 244 -6.50 7.73 -8.32
CA THR A 244 -5.13 7.72 -8.88
C THR A 244 -4.48 6.35 -8.76
N SER A 245 -3.53 6.10 -9.64
CA SER A 245 -2.68 4.90 -9.69
C SER A 245 -1.20 5.26 -9.83
N LYS A 246 -0.84 6.53 -9.64
CA LYS A 246 0.55 6.99 -9.76
C LYS A 246 1.39 6.48 -8.59
N PRO A 247 2.54 5.83 -8.82
CA PRO A 247 3.36 5.33 -7.73
C PRO A 247 3.80 6.46 -6.79
N ILE A 248 4.04 6.14 -5.53
CA ILE A 248 4.48 7.08 -4.49
C ILE A 248 5.85 6.68 -4.00
N ASN A 249 6.77 7.63 -3.99
CA ASN A 249 8.09 7.45 -3.40
C ASN A 249 8.04 7.76 -1.91
N LEU A 250 8.37 6.79 -1.07
CA LEU A 250 8.45 6.94 0.38
C LEU A 250 9.77 6.31 0.86
N LEU A 251 10.57 7.07 1.63
CA LEU A 251 11.84 6.62 2.22
C LEU A 251 12.79 5.96 1.20
N GLY A 252 12.92 6.57 0.02
CA GLY A 252 13.80 6.13 -1.05
C GLY A 252 13.26 4.99 -1.93
N ASN A 253 12.03 4.54 -1.72
CA ASN A 253 11.44 3.41 -2.44
C ASN A 253 10.11 3.79 -3.09
N SER A 254 9.85 3.23 -4.27
CA SER A 254 8.61 3.43 -5.01
C SER A 254 7.59 2.36 -4.64
N PHE A 255 6.43 2.78 -4.14
CA PHE A 255 5.31 1.91 -3.81
C PHE A 255 4.13 2.14 -4.76
N ASP A 256 3.31 1.11 -4.94
CA ASP A 256 2.01 1.23 -5.59
C ASP A 256 1.17 2.28 -4.87
N TYR A 257 0.37 3.03 -5.64
CA TYR A 257 -0.45 4.08 -5.04
C TYR A 257 -1.39 3.48 -4.01
N ASP A 258 -1.24 3.99 -2.81
CA ASP A 258 -2.19 3.75 -1.75
C ASP A 258 -2.49 5.05 -1.02
N GLN A 259 -3.72 5.18 -0.53
CA GLN A 259 -4.16 6.35 0.20
C GLN A 259 -3.31 6.55 1.45
N ILE A 260 -2.96 5.48 2.18
CA ILE A 260 -2.15 5.58 3.39
C ILE A 260 -0.69 5.93 3.07
N THR A 261 -0.11 5.35 2.02
CA THR A 261 1.21 5.76 1.54
C THR A 261 1.22 7.23 1.12
N CYS A 262 0.16 7.73 0.48
CA CYS A 262 0.01 9.14 0.12
C CYS A 262 -0.02 10.02 1.37
N GLN A 263 -0.79 9.62 2.39
CA GLN A 263 -0.86 10.32 3.67
C GLN A 263 0.51 10.41 4.33
N TRP A 264 1.25 9.29 4.37
CA TRP A 264 2.61 9.29 4.91
C TRP A 264 3.57 10.19 4.12
N HIS A 265 3.53 10.10 2.79
CA HIS A 265 4.36 10.94 1.94
C HIS A 265 4.06 12.44 2.14
N THR A 266 2.79 12.82 2.23
CA THR A 266 2.38 14.22 2.43
C THR A 266 2.74 14.74 3.81
N VAL A 267 2.54 13.94 4.86
CA VAL A 267 2.98 14.26 6.23
C VAL A 267 4.50 14.44 6.27
N CYS A 268 5.27 13.48 5.74
CA CYS A 268 6.73 13.59 5.72
C CYS A 268 7.22 14.78 4.88
N ALA A 269 6.59 15.05 3.72
CA ALA A 269 6.94 16.18 2.89
C ALA A 269 6.68 17.51 3.61
N ARG A 270 5.57 17.62 4.36
CA ARG A 270 5.25 18.80 5.16
C ARG A 270 6.27 19.03 6.27
N TYR A 271 6.58 18.00 7.04
CA TYR A 271 7.58 18.07 8.11
C TYR A 271 8.94 18.52 7.57
N ASN A 272 9.39 17.94 6.46
CA ASN A 272 10.68 18.27 5.85
C ASN A 272 10.70 19.65 5.19
N LYS A 273 9.68 20.02 4.41
CA LYS A 273 9.67 21.26 3.59
C LYS A 273 9.20 22.48 4.34
N GLU A 274 8.11 22.38 5.11
CA GLU A 274 7.50 23.53 5.78
C GLU A 274 8.13 23.79 7.14
N CYS A 275 8.54 22.73 7.83
CA CYS A 275 8.92 22.82 9.24
C CYS A 275 10.39 22.49 9.51
N ASN A 276 11.14 22.05 8.50
CA ASN A 276 12.53 21.61 8.61
C ASN A 276 12.74 20.60 9.77
N CYS A 277 11.75 19.73 9.95
CA CYS A 277 11.69 18.69 10.98
C CYS A 277 11.81 17.30 10.36
N THR A 278 12.27 16.34 11.15
CA THR A 278 12.20 14.92 10.79
C THR A 278 10.75 14.41 10.82
N CYS A 279 10.35 13.65 9.79
CA CYS A 279 9.01 13.03 9.71
C CYS A 279 8.78 12.02 10.85
N PRO A 280 7.55 11.78 11.35
CA PRO A 280 7.25 10.71 12.32
C PRO A 280 7.78 9.30 11.96
N LEU A 281 7.77 8.90 10.67
CA LEU A 281 8.42 7.65 10.22
C LEU A 281 9.96 7.70 10.38
N GLU A 282 10.55 8.88 10.31
CA GLU A 282 11.96 9.15 10.59
C GLU A 282 12.22 9.42 12.10
N LEU A 283 11.17 9.70 12.88
CA LEU A 283 11.20 10.13 14.30
C LEU A 283 11.46 8.97 15.26
N LEU A 284 11.39 7.74 14.74
CA LEU A 284 12.06 6.54 15.25
C LEU A 284 13.54 6.79 15.61
N ARG A 285 14.18 7.78 14.99
CA ARG A 285 15.55 8.23 15.24
C ARG A 285 15.77 9.00 16.54
N LEU A 286 14.77 9.74 17.02
CA LEU A 286 15.00 10.81 18.02
C LEU A 286 14.51 10.50 19.43
N ARG A 287 13.62 9.51 19.58
CA ARG A 287 13.12 9.10 20.90
C ARG A 287 14.25 8.53 21.76
N LEU A 288 15.20 7.84 21.14
CA LEU A 288 16.32 7.21 21.82
C LEU A 288 17.42 8.19 22.27
N ASP A 289 17.73 9.20 21.45
CA ASP A 289 18.71 10.25 21.77
C ASP A 289 18.38 10.99 23.08
N ARG A 290 17.08 11.12 23.41
CA ARG A 290 16.62 11.74 24.66
C ARG A 290 16.79 10.82 25.86
N GLU A 291 16.48 9.53 25.73
CA GLU A 291 16.67 8.56 26.83
C GLU A 291 18.14 8.41 27.19
N ILE A 292 19.03 8.38 26.19
CA ILE A 292 20.48 8.26 26.39
C ILE A 292 21.06 9.52 27.05
N LYS A 293 20.65 10.72 26.63
CA LYS A 293 21.06 11.98 27.28
C LYS A 293 20.50 12.11 28.71
N SER A 294 19.28 11.66 28.97
CA SER A 294 18.70 11.68 30.32
C SER A 294 19.41 10.72 31.29
N ARG A 295 19.83 9.54 30.82
CA ARG A 295 20.62 8.58 31.62
C ARG A 295 22.07 9.04 31.86
N ALA A 296 22.67 9.73 30.89
CA ALA A 296 24.00 10.33 31.06
C ALA A 296 23.98 11.53 32.02
N SER A 297 22.95 12.37 31.97
CA SER A 297 22.79 13.54 32.85
C SER A 297 22.58 13.21 34.32
N ASN A 298 22.04 12.02 34.65
CA ASN A 298 21.87 11.57 36.03
C ASN A 298 23.16 11.04 36.67
N LYS A 299 24.27 10.97 35.93
CA LYS A 299 25.60 10.57 36.44
C LYS A 299 26.58 11.74 36.65
N SER A 300 26.23 12.97 36.29
CA SER A 300 27.09 14.13 36.44
C SER A 300 26.39 15.23 37.25
N PHE A 301 26.35 15.04 38.57
CA PHE A 301 26.19 16.13 39.51
C PHE A 301 27.57 16.75 39.72
N PHE A 302 27.60 18.09 39.67
CA PHE A 302 28.70 19.04 39.92
C PHE A 302 29.48 19.63 38.74
N LEU A 303 29.43 20.97 38.76
CA LEU A 303 30.38 22.00 38.33
C LEU A 303 30.29 22.60 36.92
N ASN A 304 29.74 23.83 36.96
CA ASN A 304 30.12 25.06 36.28
C ASN A 304 30.00 25.20 34.76
N THR A 305 29.08 26.11 34.40
CA THR A 305 29.21 27.20 33.41
C THR A 305 30.22 27.00 32.30
N ASP A 306 29.71 26.84 31.08
CA ASP A 306 30.28 27.56 29.95
C ASP A 306 29.23 28.00 28.94
N HIS A 307 29.32 29.30 28.62
CA HIS A 307 28.56 30.02 27.62
C HIS A 307 28.95 29.53 26.21
N ASN A 308 28.26 28.52 25.68
CA ASN A 308 28.17 28.25 24.24
C ASN A 308 27.01 27.30 23.90
N ARG A 309 25.83 27.57 24.47
CA ARG A 309 24.64 26.72 24.39
C ARG A 309 23.63 27.16 23.31
N GLN A 310 24.09 27.75 22.21
CA GLN A 310 23.20 28.35 21.19
C GLN A 310 23.24 27.76 19.78
N GLN A 311 24.13 26.82 19.43
CA GLN A 311 24.17 26.27 18.05
C GLN A 311 23.66 24.84 17.85
N TYR A 312 23.25 24.14 18.92
CA TYR A 312 22.62 22.81 18.83
C TYR A 312 21.21 22.75 19.45
N ARG A 313 20.49 23.88 19.45
CA ARG A 313 19.06 23.92 19.79
C ARG A 313 18.22 23.28 18.68
N SER A 314 18.07 21.96 18.80
CA SER A 314 16.92 21.15 18.39
C SER A 314 16.26 21.43 17.03
N LYS A 315 16.69 20.70 15.99
CA LYS A 315 15.80 20.26 14.88
C LYS A 315 14.73 19.23 15.32
N ASN A 316 14.57 19.02 16.63
CA ASN A 316 13.82 17.93 17.24
C ASN A 316 12.55 18.40 17.98
N TYR A 317 12.27 19.69 17.96
CA TYR A 317 10.99 20.23 18.41
C TYR A 317 10.30 20.74 17.15
N CYS A 318 9.51 19.85 16.53
CA CYS A 318 8.65 20.34 15.47
C CYS A 318 7.63 21.25 16.13
N PRO A 319 7.54 22.53 15.72
CA PRO A 319 6.72 23.49 16.41
C PRO A 319 5.27 22.99 16.41
N PRO A 320 4.48 23.26 17.46
CA PRO A 320 3.16 22.64 17.63
C PRO A 320 2.20 22.95 16.46
N ASN A 321 2.42 24.06 15.75
CA ASN A 321 1.73 24.41 14.50
C ASN A 321 2.01 23.44 13.32
N CYS A 322 3.11 22.69 13.39
CA CYS A 322 3.51 21.65 12.44
C CYS A 322 3.13 20.24 12.92
N GLN A 323 2.82 20.07 14.20
CA GLN A 323 2.27 18.82 14.71
C GLN A 323 0.85 18.70 14.19
N LEU A 324 0.62 17.67 13.40
CA LEU A 324 -0.70 17.37 12.89
C LEU A 324 -1.46 16.66 14.02
N ASP A 325 -2.47 17.32 14.57
CA ASP A 325 -3.38 16.75 15.59
C ASP A 325 -4.19 15.55 15.06
N TYR A 326 -4.18 15.32 13.74
CA TYR A 326 -4.79 14.12 13.19
C TYR A 326 -3.86 12.92 13.34
N ARG A 327 -4.41 11.81 13.87
CA ARG A 327 -3.85 10.48 13.61
C ARG A 327 -3.65 10.36 12.10
N ILE A 328 -2.56 9.74 11.64
CA ILE A 328 -2.14 9.54 10.23
C ILE A 328 -3.17 8.69 9.44
N ALA A 329 -4.43 9.09 9.47
CA ALA A 329 -5.63 8.36 9.13
C ALA A 329 -6.75 9.28 8.62
N PHE A 330 -6.63 10.61 8.78
CA PHE A 330 -7.69 11.57 8.45
C PHE A 330 -7.21 12.72 7.56
N VAL A 331 -6.20 12.52 6.73
CA VAL A 331 -5.90 13.52 5.69
C VAL A 331 -7.08 13.53 4.73
N ASN A 332 -7.62 14.73 4.49
CA ASN A 332 -8.76 14.96 3.60
C ASN A 332 -8.58 14.24 2.25
N ASN A 333 -9.64 13.58 1.77
CA ASN A 333 -9.69 12.93 0.45
C ASN A 333 -9.35 13.89 -0.72
N SER A 334 -9.41 15.21 -0.48
CA SER A 334 -8.97 16.24 -1.43
C SER A 334 -7.46 16.24 -1.69
N ILE A 335 -6.64 15.83 -0.71
CA ILE A 335 -5.17 15.80 -0.80
C ILE A 335 -4.71 14.42 -1.31
N CYS A 336 -5.28 13.36 -0.75
CA CYS A 336 -4.99 11.98 -1.11
C CYS A 336 -6.27 11.31 -1.63
N PRO A 337 -6.54 11.37 -2.95
CA PRO A 337 -7.70 10.73 -3.54
C PRO A 337 -7.62 9.21 -3.37
N LEU A 338 -8.74 8.54 -3.62
CA LEU A 338 -8.81 7.10 -3.52
C LEU A 338 -7.92 6.41 -4.58
N ALA A 339 -7.38 5.24 -4.24
CA ALA A 339 -6.66 4.42 -5.22
C ALA A 339 -7.62 3.88 -6.29
N CYS A 340 -7.22 3.90 -7.56
CA CYS A 340 -7.99 3.30 -8.66
C CYS A 340 -8.00 1.77 -8.60
N ARG A 341 -6.96 1.17 -8.01
CA ARG A 341 -6.88 -0.26 -7.71
C ARG A 341 -6.62 -0.39 -6.23
N THR A 342 -7.49 -1.11 -5.54
CA THR A 342 -7.32 -1.43 -4.11
C THR A 342 -7.39 -2.93 -3.94
N VAL A 343 -6.48 -3.47 -3.15
CA VAL A 343 -6.47 -4.88 -2.78
C VAL A 343 -6.71 -4.98 -1.29
N THR A 344 -7.63 -5.85 -0.90
CA THR A 344 -8.02 -6.05 0.50
C THR A 344 -8.02 -7.54 0.80
N TYR A 345 -7.34 -7.90 1.87
CA TYR A 345 -7.29 -9.22 2.46
C TYR A 345 -8.28 -9.29 3.61
N LYS A 346 -9.18 -10.27 3.58
CA LYS A 346 -10.14 -10.53 4.66
C LYS A 346 -9.92 -11.91 5.24
N LYS A 347 -9.75 -11.98 6.56
CA LYS A 347 -9.65 -13.22 7.32
C LYS A 347 -10.98 -13.99 7.26
N LEU A 348 -10.90 -15.32 7.13
CA LEU A 348 -12.05 -16.21 6.95
C LEU A 348 -12.33 -17.09 8.18
N ASN A 349 -11.36 -17.23 9.09
CA ASN A 349 -11.43 -18.09 10.26
C ASN A 349 -11.76 -17.34 11.55
N GLU A 350 -12.65 -16.35 11.47
CA GLU A 350 -13.20 -15.62 12.63
C GLU A 350 -14.60 -16.10 13.00
#